data_AF-A0A563VTP6-F1
#
_entry.id   AF-A0A563VTP6-F1
#
_cell.length_a   1.000
_cell.length_b   1.000
_cell.length_c   1.000
_cell.angle_alpha   90.00
_cell.angle_beta   90.00
_cell.angle_gamma   90.00
#
_symmetry.space_group_name_H-M   'P 1'
#
loop_
_entity.id
_entity.type
_entity.pdbx_description
1 polymer ?
#
loop_
_entity_poly.entity_id
_entity_poly.type
_entity_poly.pdbx_seq_one_letter_code
_entity_poly.pdbx_strand_id
1 'polypeptide(L)' 'MSSNTRLLIKQAQILLPDGNFLQGDTSLENGKISGIAPEISPRKLTRLLTQRG' A
#
# COMPACT_ATOMS: atom_id res chain seq x y z
N MET A 1 -10.34 -22.23 -1.89
CA MET A 1 -10.11 -21.04 -2.74
C MET A 1 -9.31 -20.04 -1.92
N SER A 2 -8.01 -19.93 -2.18
CA SER A 2 -7.15 -18.98 -1.46
C SER A 2 -7.42 -17.59 -2.03
N SER A 3 -8.18 -16.78 -1.31
CA SER A 3 -8.42 -15.38 -1.67
C SER A 3 -7.07 -14.66 -1.68
N ASN A 4 -6.49 -14.41 -2.87
CA ASN A 4 -5.32 -13.55 -3.04
C ASN A 4 -5.72 -12.13 -2.61
N THR A 5 -5.62 -11.86 -1.31
CA THR A 5 -6.06 -10.60 -0.73
C THR A 5 -5.00 -9.56 -1.04
N ARG A 6 -5.32 -8.69 -1.99
CA ARG A 6 -4.56 -7.51 -2.35
C ARG A 6 -5.17 -6.29 -1.68
N LEU A 7 -4.42 -5.69 -0.76
CA LEU A 7 -4.76 -4.43 -0.12
C LEU A 7 -3.84 -3.34 -0.66
N LEU A 8 -4.42 -2.22 -1.06
CA LEU A 8 -3.68 -1.00 -1.39
C LEU A 8 -4.08 0.10 -0.43
N ILE A 9 -3.08 0.62 0.28
CA ILE A 9 -3.19 1.82 1.11
C ILE A 9 -2.74 3.00 0.24
N LYS A 10 -3.65 3.93 -0.02
CA LYS A 10 -3.42 5.12 -0.84
C LYS A 10 -3.07 6.33 0.02
N GLN A 11 -2.15 7.16 -0.47
CA GLN A 11 -1.83 8.49 0.08
C GLN A 11 -1.48 8.48 1.57
N ALA A 12 -0.75 7.46 2.02
CA ALA A 12 -0.24 7.36 3.37
C ALA A 12 1.05 8.17 3.54
N GLN A 13 1.28 8.66 4.74
CA GLN A 13 2.60 9.09 5.19
C GLN A 13 3.34 7.88 5.77
N ILE A 14 4.43 7.48 5.13
CA ILE A 14 5.15 6.24 5.41
C ILE A 14 6.51 6.59 6.01
N LEU A 15 6.78 6.16 7.25
CA LEU A 15 8.12 6.27 7.84
C LEU A 15 9.01 5.16 7.29
N LEU A 16 10.06 5.53 6.55
CA LEU A 16 11.03 4.63 5.98
C LEU A 16 12.14 4.29 7.00
N PRO A 17 12.89 3.18 6.81
CA PRO A 17 13.94 2.76 7.74
C PRO A 17 15.10 3.74 7.92
N ASP A 18 15.30 4.64 6.96
CA ASP A 18 16.30 5.72 7.02
C ASP A 18 15.82 6.92 7.86
N GLY A 19 14.60 6.87 8.40
CA GLY A 19 13.98 7.92 9.20
C GLY A 19 13.26 8.99 8.36
N ASN A 20 13.27 8.89 7.04
CA ASN A 20 12.57 9.83 6.17
C ASN A 20 11.09 9.44 6.00
N PHE A 21 10.25 10.44 5.72
CA PHE A 21 8.84 10.22 5.37
C PHE A 21 8.65 10.21 3.86
N LEU A 22 7.93 9.20 3.36
CA LEU A 22 7.41 9.15 2.01
C LEU A 22 5.90 9.35 2.03
N GLN A 23 5.42 10.35 1.30
CA GLN A 23 4.00 10.45 0.96
C GLN A 23 3.73 9.54 -0.25
N GLY A 24 2.94 8.49 -0.07
CA GLY A 24 2.70 7.54 -1.17
C GLY A 24 1.80 6.38 -0.82
N ASP A 25 1.94 5.31 -1.59
CA ASP A 25 1.09 4.14 -1.54
C ASP A 25 1.87 2.91 -1.08
N THR A 26 1.17 2.02 -0.36
CA THR A 26 1.71 0.73 0.09
C THR A 26 0.78 -0.40 -0.36
N SER A 27 1.32 -1.38 -1.09
CA SER A 27 0.61 -2.59 -1.46
C SER A 27 0.97 -3.75 -0.54
N LEU A 28 -0.06 -4.49 -0.11
CA LEU A 28 0.08 -5.70 0.68
C LEU A 28 -0.52 -6.89 -0.07
N GLU A 29 0.23 -7.98 -0.10
CA GLU A 29 -0.16 -9.25 -0.69
C GLU A 29 0.10 -10.37 0.31
N ASN A 30 -0.94 -11.15 0.63
CA ASN A 30 -0.85 -12.31 1.52
C ASN A 30 -0.15 -12.01 2.87
N GLY A 31 -0.49 -10.87 3.47
CA GLY A 31 0.03 -10.43 4.77
C GLY A 31 1.44 -9.84 4.74
N LYS A 32 2.04 -9.65 3.56
CA LYS A 32 3.37 -9.04 3.39
C LYS A 32 3.28 -7.76 2.55
N ILE A 33 4.16 -6.81 2.81
CA ILE A 33 4.34 -5.65 1.95
C ILE A 33 4.94 -6.13 0.63
N SER A 34 4.25 -5.89 -0.48
CA SER A 34 4.72 -6.23 -1.82
C SER A 34 5.32 -5.04 -2.57
N GLY A 35 5.03 -3.81 -2.13
CA GLY A 35 5.54 -2.61 -2.76
C GLY A 35 5.22 -1.33 -1.98
N ILE A 36 6.12 -0.36 -2.11
CA ILE A 36 5.99 1.01 -1.59
C ILE A 36 6.45 1.94 -2.72
N ALA A 37 5.65 2.93 -3.09
CA ALA A 37 5.99 3.92 -4.10
C ALA A 37 5.18 5.21 -3.91
N PRO A 38 5.60 6.37 -4.46
CA PRO A 38 4.79 7.59 -4.42
C PRO A 38 3.37 7.40 -4.98
N GLU A 39 3.22 6.56 -6.01
CA GLU A 39 1.93 6.16 -6.56
C GLU A 39 1.99 4.71 -7.09
N ILE A 40 0.99 3.90 -6.76
CA ILE A 40 0.82 2.54 -7.29
C ILE A 40 -0.49 2.45 -8.09
N SER A 41 -0.42 2.17 -9.39
CA SER A 41 -1.63 1.98 -10.19
C SER A 41 -2.39 0.70 -9.78
N PRO A 42 -3.69 0.76 -9.46
CA PRO A 42 -4.46 -0.42 -9.08
C PRO A 42 -4.61 -1.39 -10.27
N ARG A 43 -3.92 -2.54 -10.25
CA ARG A 43 -4.23 -3.66 -11.16
C ARG A 43 -5.04 -4.70 -10.40
N LYS A 44 -6.37 -4.55 -10.40
CA LYS A 44 -7.37 -5.39 -9.70
C LYS A 44 -7.12 -5.51 -8.18
N LEU A 45 -7.75 -4.64 -7.41
CA LEU A 45 -7.71 -4.70 -5.94
C LEU A 45 -8.91 -5.44 -5.38
N THR A 46 -8.68 -6.19 -4.31
CA THR A 46 -9.77 -6.73 -3.49
C THR A 46 -10.30 -5.65 -2.54
N ARG A 47 -9.44 -4.74 -2.08
CA ARG A 47 -9.81 -3.67 -1.16
C ARG A 47 -8.91 -2.44 -1.32
N LEU A 48 -9.53 -1.26 -1.29
CA LEU A 48 -8.86 0.03 -1.30
C LEU A 48 -9.07 0.71 0.06
N LEU A 49 -8.00 1.17 0.68
CA LEU A 49 -8.04 2.04 1.86
C LEU A 49 -7.38 3.36 1.50
N THR A 50 -8.12 4.46 1.62
CA THR A 50 -7.59 5.81 1.43
C THR A 50 -7.46 6.46 2.80
N GLN A 51 -6.27 6.93 3.17
CA GLN A 51 -6.10 7.74 4.37
C GLN A 51 -6.25 9.22 4.00
N ARG A 52 -7.09 9.93 4.75
CA ARG A 52 -7.13 11.38 4.77
C ARG A 52 -6.67 11.78 6.16
N GLY A 53 -5.63 12.60 6.24
CA GLY A 53 -5.18 13.20 7.50
C GLY A 53 -6.30 13.98 8.18
#